data_AF-A0A7S4SWR6-F1
#
_entry.id   AF-A0A7S4SWR6-F1
#
_cell.length_a   1.000
_cell.length_b   1.000
_cell.length_c   1.000
_cell.angle_alpha   90.00
_cell.angle_beta   90.00
_cell.angle_gamma   90.00
#
_symmetry.space_group_name_H-M   'P 1'
#
loop_
_entity.id
_entity.type
_entity.pdbx_description
1 polymer ?
#
loop_
_entity_poly.entity_id
_entity_poly.type
_entity_poly.pdbx_seq_one_letter_code
_entity_poly.pdbx_strand_id
1 'polypeptide(L)'
;SGGAKAKKTRKTIKKRTKLAKEDDPLHGLLSDDGGTILCSGETAGDENSPPVSVSVALRWSDDMYSESILSFCNNIRTRDGGSHVDGLKACLTRTVNQVAKRTGKLKASDANLPGEFVR
;
A
#
# COMPACT_ATOMS: atom_id res chain seq x y z
N SER A 1 -19.41 24.81 23.84
CA SER A 1 -18.26 25.29 23.04
C SER A 1 -17.71 24.28 22.00
N GLY A 2 -18.39 23.16 21.69
CA GLY A 2 -17.83 22.08 20.83
C GLY A 2 -18.13 22.11 19.31
N GLY A 3 -19.08 22.94 18.84
CA GLY A 3 -19.58 22.86 17.46
C GLY A 3 -18.68 23.45 16.36
N ALA A 4 -17.77 24.37 16.71
CA ALA A 4 -16.96 25.10 15.73
C ALA A 4 -15.75 24.30 15.21
N LYS A 5 -15.19 23.40 16.03
CA LYS A 5 -14.03 22.57 15.65
C LYS A 5 -14.41 21.51 14.61
N ALA A 6 -15.52 20.79 14.81
CA ALA A 6 -15.98 19.73 13.90
C ALA A 6 -16.37 20.23 12.49
N LYS A 7 -16.97 21.43 12.39
CA LYS A 7 -17.28 22.07 11.10
C LYS A 7 -16.03 22.50 10.34
N LYS A 8 -14.96 22.91 11.05
CA LYS A 8 -13.68 23.27 10.43
C LYS A 8 -12.99 22.03 9.86
N THR A 9 -12.81 20.96 10.64
CA THR A 9 -12.18 19.71 10.19
C THR A 9 -12.89 19.09 8.98
N ARG A 10 -14.22 19.05 8.99
CA ARG A 10 -15.01 18.52 7.85
C ARG A 10 -14.89 19.37 6.58
N LYS A 11 -14.74 20.70 6.72
CA LYS A 11 -14.45 21.60 5.59
C LYS A 11 -13.02 21.40 5.05
N THR A 12 -12.03 21.15 5.92
CA THR A 12 -10.64 20.91 5.49
C THR A 12 -10.50 19.58 4.77
N ILE A 13 -11.17 18.53 5.24
CA ILE A 13 -11.22 17.20 4.58
C ILE A 13 -11.90 17.30 3.21
N LYS A 14 -13.02 18.04 3.11
CA LYS A 14 -13.71 18.30 1.83
C LYS A 14 -12.89 19.16 0.85
N LYS A 15 -12.03 20.05 1.35
CA LYS A 15 -11.13 20.85 0.50
C LYS A 15 -9.95 20.02 -0.02
N ARG A 16 -9.39 19.12 0.80
CA ARG A 16 -8.34 18.18 0.36
C ARG A 16 -8.85 17.20 -0.70
N THR A 17 -10.05 16.64 -0.51
CA THR A 17 -10.69 15.73 -1.50
C THR A 17 -11.13 16.41 -2.81
N LYS A 18 -11.20 17.75 -2.85
CA LYS A 18 -11.54 18.50 -4.09
C LYS A 18 -10.33 18.93 -4.91
N LEU A 19 -9.12 18.95 -4.33
CA LEU A 19 -7.90 19.39 -5.02
C LEU A 19 -7.16 18.24 -5.72
N ALA A 20 -7.55 16.98 -5.48
CA ALA A 20 -6.80 15.79 -5.87
C ALA A 20 -7.43 15.02 -7.05
N LYS A 21 -8.23 15.66 -7.91
CA LYS A 21 -9.12 14.92 -8.83
C LYS A 21 -8.66 14.77 -10.28
N GLU A 22 -7.65 15.48 -10.77
CA GLU A 22 -7.23 15.29 -12.19
C GLU A 22 -5.71 15.26 -12.43
N ASP A 23 -4.87 15.90 -11.59
CA ASP A 23 -3.41 15.95 -11.81
C ASP A 23 -2.56 15.22 -10.74
N ASP A 24 -3.18 14.46 -9.82
CA ASP A 24 -2.44 13.73 -8.78
C ASP A 24 -1.90 12.41 -9.35
N PRO A 25 -0.56 12.17 -9.36
CA PRO A 25 0.01 10.89 -9.79
C PRO A 25 -0.43 9.70 -8.92
N LEU A 26 -1.07 9.95 -7.77
CA LEU A 26 -1.63 8.94 -6.88
C LEU A 26 -3.15 8.79 -7.04
N HIS A 27 -3.77 9.50 -7.97
CA HIS A 27 -5.21 9.39 -8.24
C HIS A 27 -5.56 7.96 -8.65
N GLY A 28 -6.46 7.32 -7.90
CA GLY A 28 -6.84 5.91 -8.09
C GLY A 28 -5.91 4.89 -7.43
N LEU A 29 -4.74 5.30 -6.93
CA LEU A 29 -3.84 4.46 -6.13
C LEU A 29 -4.10 4.55 -4.63
N LEU A 30 -4.85 5.55 -4.17
CA LEU A 30 -5.25 5.70 -2.78
C LEU A 30 -6.75 5.46 -2.60
N SER A 31 -7.12 4.89 -1.46
CA SER A 31 -8.52 4.83 -1.00
C SER A 31 -9.11 6.23 -0.79
N ASP A 32 -10.45 6.33 -0.72
CA ASP A 32 -11.17 7.59 -0.53
C ASP A 32 -10.74 8.38 0.73
N ASP A 33 -10.27 7.68 1.76
CA ASP A 33 -9.76 8.26 2.99
C ASP A 33 -8.25 8.61 2.93
N GLY A 34 -7.56 8.26 1.84
CA GLY A 34 -6.15 8.52 1.59
C GLY A 34 -5.19 7.67 2.43
N GLY A 35 -5.70 6.74 3.23
CA GLY A 35 -4.92 5.96 4.18
C GLY A 35 -4.49 4.59 3.68
N THR A 36 -4.98 4.14 2.52
CA THR A 36 -4.67 2.83 1.96
C THR A 36 -4.17 2.96 0.53
N ILE A 37 -3.04 2.34 0.25
CA ILE A 37 -2.53 2.17 -1.11
C ILE A 37 -3.23 0.96 -1.72
N LEU A 38 -3.85 1.15 -2.88
CA LEU A 38 -4.54 0.14 -3.66
C LEU A 38 -3.70 -0.18 -4.90
N CYS A 39 -3.27 -1.43 -5.00
CA CYS A 39 -2.50 -1.94 -6.12
C CYS A 39 -3.22 -3.15 -6.71
N SER A 40 -3.31 -3.21 -8.03
CA SER A 40 -3.77 -4.40 -8.74
C SER A 40 -2.88 -4.67 -9.94
N GLY A 41 -2.82 -5.92 -10.36
CA GLY A 41 -2.08 -6.35 -11.53
C GLY A 41 -2.58 -7.69 -12.03
N GLU A 42 -2.44 -7.93 -13.32
CA GLU A 42 -2.82 -9.18 -13.96
C GLU A 42 -1.72 -9.60 -14.92
N THR A 43 -1.39 -10.88 -14.94
CA THR A 43 -0.49 -11.45 -15.95
C THR A 43 -1.30 -11.84 -17.18
N ALA A 44 -0.77 -11.57 -18.37
CA ALA A 44 -1.31 -12.20 -19.57
C ALA A 44 -1.14 -13.71 -19.45
N GLY A 45 -2.23 -14.47 -19.53
CA GLY A 45 -2.17 -15.91 -19.62
C GLY A 45 -1.56 -16.34 -20.96
N ASP A 46 -0.94 -17.51 -20.98
CA ASP A 46 -0.46 -18.18 -22.18
C ASP A 46 -1.12 -19.56 -22.34
N GLU A 47 -0.77 -20.28 -23.40
CA GLU A 47 -1.32 -21.62 -23.70
C GLU A 47 -1.11 -22.63 -22.56
N ASN A 48 -0.04 -22.47 -21.77
CA ASN A 48 0.34 -23.39 -20.70
C ASN A 48 -0.04 -22.87 -19.29
N SER A 49 -0.35 -21.58 -19.16
CA SER A 49 -0.54 -20.91 -17.88
C SER A 49 -1.73 -19.94 -17.93
N PRO A 50 -2.78 -20.15 -17.13
CA PRO A 50 -3.89 -19.21 -17.06
C PRO A 50 -3.44 -17.83 -16.53
N PRO A 51 -4.16 -16.74 -16.86
CA PRO A 51 -3.87 -15.42 -16.31
C PRO A 51 -4.01 -15.43 -14.79
N VAL A 52 -3.14 -14.69 -14.11
CA VAL A 52 -3.15 -14.56 -12.65
C VAL A 52 -3.42 -13.10 -12.30
N SER A 53 -4.54 -12.85 -11.62
CA SER A 53 -4.89 -11.54 -11.08
C SER A 53 -4.49 -11.43 -9.61
N VAL A 54 -3.89 -10.30 -9.24
CA VAL A 54 -3.52 -9.97 -7.86
C VAL A 54 -4.07 -8.60 -7.50
N SER A 55 -4.66 -8.47 -6.32
CA SER A 55 -5.11 -7.20 -5.75
C SER A 55 -4.61 -7.09 -4.32
N VAL A 56 -4.06 -5.94 -3.97
CA VAL A 56 -3.42 -5.67 -2.69
C VAL A 56 -3.87 -4.31 -2.16
N ALA A 57 -4.21 -4.28 -0.87
CA ALA A 57 -4.48 -3.06 -0.13
C ALA A 57 -3.49 -2.96 1.04
N LEU A 58 -2.70 -1.90 1.08
CA LEU A 58 -1.65 -1.68 2.09
C LEU A 58 -1.94 -0.42 2.89
N ARG A 59 -1.84 -0.52 4.21
CA ARG A 59 -1.96 0.62 5.13
C ARG A 59 -0.91 0.48 6.23
N TRP A 60 -0.26 1.59 6.54
CA TRP A 60 0.59 1.72 7.73
C TRP A 60 -0.15 2.52 8.78
N SER A 61 -0.13 2.05 10.02
CA SER A 61 -0.68 2.73 11.19
C SER A 61 0.45 3.19 12.10
N ASP A 62 0.23 4.26 12.85
CA ASP A 62 1.21 4.82 13.81
C ASP A 62 1.18 4.13 15.18
N ASP A 63 0.06 3.49 15.51
CA ASP A 63 -0.20 2.82 16.78
C ASP A 63 0.05 1.30 16.77
N MET A 64 0.31 0.72 15.59
CA MET A 64 0.50 -0.72 15.39
C MET A 64 1.93 -1.03 14.96
N TYR A 65 2.68 -1.73 15.82
CA TYR A 65 4.06 -2.18 15.55
C TYR A 65 4.15 -3.66 15.14
N SER A 66 3.00 -4.29 14.88
CA SER A 66 2.92 -5.67 14.44
C SER A 66 2.38 -5.77 13.02
N GLU A 67 3.00 -6.65 12.23
CA GLU A 67 2.55 -6.98 10.89
C GLU A 67 1.20 -7.72 10.96
N SER A 68 0.21 -7.23 10.20
CA SER A 68 -1.09 -7.89 10.03
C SER A 68 -1.38 -8.10 8.55
N ILE A 69 -1.25 -9.36 8.09
CA ILE A 69 -1.51 -9.74 6.71
C ILE A 69 -2.76 -10.62 6.66
N LEU A 70 -3.74 -10.15 5.89
CA LEU A 70 -4.90 -10.93 5.52
C LEU A 70 -4.76 -11.31 4.03
N SER A 71 -4.60 -12.61 3.77
CA SER A 71 -4.36 -13.11 2.42
C SER A 71 -5.43 -14.11 1.98
N PHE A 72 -5.70 -14.08 0.67
CA PHE A 72 -6.69 -14.94 0.02
C PHE A 72 -6.13 -15.43 -1.31
N CYS A 73 -6.49 -16.66 -1.67
CA CYS A 73 -6.30 -17.20 -3.01
C CYS A 73 -7.64 -17.80 -3.46
N ASN A 74 -8.15 -17.38 -4.62
CA ASN A 74 -9.45 -17.83 -5.13
C ASN A 74 -10.59 -17.71 -4.09
N ASN A 75 -10.65 -16.58 -3.38
CA ASN A 75 -11.61 -16.30 -2.30
C ASN A 75 -11.46 -17.18 -1.03
N ILE A 76 -10.46 -18.06 -0.97
CA ILE A 76 -10.15 -18.88 0.20
C ILE A 76 -9.07 -18.19 1.03
N ARG A 77 -9.32 -18.02 2.33
CA ARG A 77 -8.36 -17.40 3.25
C ARG A 77 -7.14 -18.31 3.46
N THR A 78 -5.95 -17.78 3.23
CA THR A 78 -4.67 -18.50 3.40
C THR A 78 -3.98 -18.06 4.68
N ARG A 79 -4.35 -18.64 5.82
CA ARG A 79 -3.83 -18.21 7.14
C ARG A 79 -2.31 -18.36 7.25
N ASP A 80 -1.78 -19.45 6.72
CA ASP A 80 -0.36 -19.79 6.81
C ASP A 80 0.48 -19.12 5.72
N GLY A 81 -0.16 -18.30 4.88
CA GLY A 81 0.48 -17.59 3.77
C GLY A 81 0.57 -18.46 2.52
N GLY A 82 1.77 -18.52 1.93
CA GLY A 82 2.02 -19.13 0.63
C GLY A 82 2.79 -18.19 -0.30
N SER A 83 3.03 -18.64 -1.53
CA SER A 83 3.90 -17.94 -2.49
C SER A 83 3.45 -16.51 -2.80
N HIS A 84 2.14 -16.23 -2.81
CA HIS A 84 1.60 -14.88 -3.01
C HIS A 84 1.95 -13.94 -1.85
N VAL A 85 1.98 -14.44 -0.62
CA VAL A 85 2.36 -13.64 0.56
C VAL A 85 3.87 -13.41 0.59
N ASP A 86 4.66 -14.46 0.39
CA ASP A 86 6.13 -14.34 0.41
C ASP A 86 6.63 -13.44 -0.72
N GLY A 87 6.03 -13.57 -1.91
CA GLY A 87 6.28 -12.68 -3.04
C GLY A 87 5.94 -11.22 -2.72
N LEU A 88 4.81 -10.97 -2.07
CA LEU A 88 4.44 -9.62 -1.61
C LEU A 88 5.45 -9.06 -0.61
N LYS A 89 5.84 -9.83 0.41
CA LYS A 89 6.80 -9.41 1.44
C LYS A 89 8.16 -9.04 0.84
N ALA A 90 8.67 -9.87 -0.09
CA ALA A 90 9.92 -9.63 -0.78
C ALA A 90 9.84 -8.39 -1.70
N CYS A 91 8.78 -8.29 -2.51
CA CYS A 91 8.57 -7.19 -3.44
C CYS A 91 8.43 -5.85 -2.72
N LEU A 92 7.67 -5.82 -1.62
CA LEU A 92 7.46 -4.61 -0.83
C LEU A 92 8.78 -4.12 -0.22
N THR A 93 9.54 -5.02 0.41
CA THR A 93 10.84 -4.70 1.00
C THR A 93 11.81 -4.15 -0.05
N ARG A 94 11.86 -4.78 -1.23
CA ARG A 94 12.69 -4.33 -2.36
C ARG A 94 12.27 -2.94 -2.84
N THR A 95 10.98 -2.73 -3.04
CA THR A 95 10.42 -1.48 -3.58
C THR A 95 10.69 -0.32 -2.64
N VAL A 96 10.43 -0.48 -1.34
CA VAL A 96 10.68 0.57 -0.33
C VAL A 96 12.15 0.95 -0.28
N ASN A 97 13.06 -0.03 -0.28
CA ASN A 97 14.50 0.23 -0.32
C ASN A 97 14.94 0.96 -1.60
N GLN A 98 14.40 0.57 -2.76
CA GLN A 98 14.70 1.24 -4.03
C GLN A 98 14.19 2.69 -4.05
N VAL A 99 12.97 2.92 -3.56
CA VAL A 99 12.38 4.26 -3.45
C VAL A 99 13.20 5.11 -2.47
N ALA A 100 13.53 4.59 -1.29
CA ALA A 100 14.30 5.31 -0.27
C ALA A 100 15.67 5.77 -0.79
N LYS A 101 16.37 4.91 -1.54
CA LYS A 101 17.64 5.25 -2.20
C LYS A 101 17.45 6.29 -3.30
N ARG A 102 16.44 6.13 -4.15
CA ARG A 102 16.13 7.07 -5.24
C ARG A 102 15.78 8.47 -4.72
N THR A 103 15.07 8.56 -3.60
CA THR A 103 14.69 9.84 -2.98
C THR A 103 15.77 10.41 -2.05
N GLY A 104 16.94 9.77 -1.95
CA GLY A 104 18.03 10.20 -1.06
C GLY A 104 17.71 10.11 0.44
N LYS A 105 16.66 9.37 0.82
CA LYS A 105 16.27 9.12 2.22
C LYS A 105 17.15 8.05 2.86
N LEU A 106 17.72 7.18 2.04
CA LEU A 106 18.73 6.21 2.41
C LEU A 106 19.97 6.45 1.54
N LYS A 107 21.15 6.58 2.13
CA LYS A 107 22.38 6.77 1.33
C LYS A 107 22.74 5.47 0.62
N ALA A 108 23.46 5.56 -0.49
CA ALA A 108 23.90 4.38 -1.23
C ALA A 108 24.86 3.49 -0.41
N SER A 109 25.61 4.10 0.53
CA SER A 109 26.53 3.43 1.45
C SER A 109 25.84 2.70 2.60
N ASP A 110 24.59 3.07 2.90
CA ASP A 110 23.90 2.56 4.08
C ASP A 110 23.30 1.17 3.80
N ALA A 111 23.22 0.36 4.85
CA ALA A 111 22.57 -0.94 4.77
C ALA A 111 21.09 -0.80 4.38
N ASN A 112 20.57 -1.78 3.65
CA ASN A 112 19.14 -1.83 3.32
C ASN A 112 18.30 -2.00 4.59
N LEU A 113 17.10 -1.42 4.58
CA LEU A 113 16.09 -1.65 5.61
C LEU A 113 15.67 -3.13 5.57
N PRO A 114 15.76 -3.86 6.70
CA PRO A 114 15.22 -5.22 6.79
C PRO A 114 13.70 -5.18 6.67
N GLY A 115 13.13 -6.26 6.13
CA GLY A 115 11.70 -6.31 5.80
C GLY A 115 10.76 -6.16 7.01
N GLU A 116 11.22 -6.51 8.21
CA GLU A 116 10.46 -6.34 9.47
C GLU A 116 10.32 -4.88 9.91
N PHE A 117 11.16 -3.96 9.44
CA PHE A 117 10.99 -2.53 9.70
C PHE A 117 10.18 -1.84 8.60
N VAL A 118 9.89 -2.56 7.51
CA VAL A 118 9.05 -2.07 6.42
C VAL A 118 7.57 -2.43 6.65
N ARG A 119 7.28 -3.51 7.37
CA ARG A 119 5.93 -4.08 7.55
C ARG A 119 5.57 -4.13 9.02
#